data_AF-A0A232EN12-F1
#
_entry.id   AF-A0A232EN12-F1
#
_cell.length_a   1.000
_cell.length_b   1.000
_cell.length_c   1.000
_cell.angle_alpha   90.00
_cell.angle_beta   90.00
_cell.angle_gamma   90.00
#
_symmetry.space_group_name_H-M   'P 1'
#
loop_
_entity.id
_entity.type
_entity.pdbx_description
1 polymer ?
#
loop_
_entity_poly.entity_id
_entity_poly.type
_entity_poly.pdbx_seq_one_letter_code
_entity_poly.pdbx_strand_id
1 'polypeptide(L)'
;RMTLPEAKSSKQEEIEDPVERMLKKTGCIDLHYQVQDCFFETQDWRKCQTQIKKFKECMDVYRKKQVENLSMGQGKIASQCAHAALECYLKASKGFFKPLGPKLWLMTGQPKIVLRVQSETELMSLADTAKKAGLTTVAIRDAGRTQLKPGTVTVLGIGPGAADRVDSVTSHLKLL
;
A
#
# COMPACT_ATOMS: atom_id res chain seq x y z
N ARG A 1 61.39 -3.07 31.81
CA ARG A 1 60.16 -3.89 31.58
C ARG A 1 58.99 -2.92 31.48
N MET A 2 58.66 -2.45 30.28
CA MET A 2 57.50 -1.61 30.00
C MET A 2 56.80 -2.24 28.81
N THR A 3 55.65 -2.86 29.07
CA THR A 3 54.78 -3.47 28.07
C THR A 3 54.02 -2.36 27.35
N LEU A 4 54.16 -2.29 26.03
CA LEU A 4 53.32 -1.46 25.15
C LEU A 4 51.89 -2.03 25.14
N PRO A 5 50.85 -1.19 25.20
CA PRO A 5 49.47 -1.66 25.13
C PRO A 5 49.13 -2.13 23.70
N GLU A 6 48.55 -3.32 23.60
CA GLU A 6 48.07 -3.90 22.35
C GLU A 6 47.03 -3.00 21.68
N ALA A 7 47.25 -2.71 20.40
CA ALA A 7 46.32 -1.96 19.57
C ALA A 7 44.99 -2.71 19.48
N LYS A 8 43.93 -2.10 20.03
CA LYS A 8 42.55 -2.59 19.91
C LYS A 8 42.17 -2.66 18.42
N SER A 9 41.98 -3.87 17.94
CA SER A 9 41.36 -4.18 16.65
C SER A 9 40.03 -3.44 16.54
N SER A 10 39.99 -2.42 15.67
CA SER A 10 38.76 -1.75 15.27
C SER A 10 37.90 -2.78 14.55
N LYS A 11 36.81 -3.22 15.18
CA LYS A 11 35.75 -3.94 14.50
C LYS A 11 35.23 -3.04 13.38
N GLN A 12 35.61 -3.32 12.14
CA GLN A 12 34.87 -2.85 10.97
C GLN A 12 33.50 -3.53 11.04
N GLU A 13 32.47 -2.77 11.40
CA GLU A 13 31.11 -3.17 11.07
C GLU A 13 31.04 -3.25 9.55
N GLU A 14 30.94 -4.46 9.00
CA GLU A 14 30.65 -4.67 7.58
C GLU A 14 29.36 -3.93 7.24
N ILE A 15 29.50 -2.81 6.53
CA ILE A 15 28.37 -2.09 5.95
C ILE A 15 27.88 -2.96 4.78
N GLU A 16 27.00 -3.90 5.10
CA GLU A 16 26.33 -4.73 4.10
C GLU A 16 25.61 -3.82 3.09
N ASP A 17 25.90 -3.99 1.79
CA ASP A 17 25.36 -3.18 0.71
C ASP A 17 23.82 -3.17 0.78
N PRO A 18 23.17 -2.00 0.84
CA PRO A 18 21.71 -1.89 0.84
C PRO A 18 21.00 -2.65 -0.28
N VAL A 19 21.62 -2.75 -1.46
CA VAL A 19 21.13 -3.51 -2.62
C VAL A 19 21.21 -5.00 -2.35
N GLU A 20 22.33 -5.48 -1.81
CA GLU A 20 22.52 -6.88 -1.46
C GLU A 20 21.52 -7.30 -0.38
N ARG A 21 21.34 -6.48 0.66
CA ARG A 21 20.34 -6.71 1.71
C ARG A 21 18.92 -6.78 1.14
N MET A 22 18.60 -5.92 0.16
CA MET A 22 17.31 -5.96 -0.52
C MET A 22 17.13 -7.25 -1.30
N LEU A 23 18.15 -7.68 -2.06
CA LEU A 23 18.13 -8.91 -2.84
C LEU A 23 18.04 -10.17 -1.97
N LYS A 24 18.73 -10.20 -0.81
CA LYS A 24 18.60 -11.29 0.19
C LYS A 24 17.15 -11.50 0.61
N LYS A 25 16.40 -10.42 0.85
CA LYS A 25 14.98 -10.49 1.23
C LYS A 25 14.09 -11.04 0.12
N THR A 26 14.49 -10.93 -1.14
CA THR A 26 13.72 -11.48 -2.27
C THR A 26 13.90 -12.98 -2.44
N GLY A 27 14.99 -13.55 -1.91
CA GLY A 27 15.41 -14.93 -2.20
C GLY A 27 16.02 -15.12 -3.59
N CYS A 28 16.18 -14.04 -4.37
CA CYS A 28 16.73 -14.07 -5.73
C CYS A 28 18.23 -13.75 -5.79
N ILE A 29 18.92 -13.67 -4.64
CA ILE A 29 20.30 -13.20 -4.59
C ILE A 29 21.29 -14.13 -5.31
N ASP A 30 21.12 -15.44 -5.23
CA ASP A 30 22.01 -16.38 -5.93
C ASP A 30 21.89 -16.23 -7.46
N LEU A 31 20.69 -15.90 -7.94
CA LEU A 31 20.46 -15.61 -9.37
C LEU A 31 21.06 -14.27 -9.77
N HIS A 32 21.13 -13.29 -8.86
CA HIS A 32 21.84 -12.05 -9.10
C HIS A 32 23.34 -12.30 -9.25
N TYR A 33 23.94 -13.12 -8.38
CA TYR A 33 25.36 -13.50 -8.50
C TYR A 33 25.66 -14.25 -9.80
N GLN A 34 24.78 -15.17 -10.24
CA GLN A 34 24.94 -15.81 -11.55
C GLN A 34 24.97 -14.83 -12.73
N VAL A 35 24.22 -13.72 -12.64
CA VAL A 35 24.27 -12.66 -13.66
C VAL A 35 25.59 -11.91 -13.60
N GLN A 36 26.08 -11.58 -12.40
CA GLN A 36 27.36 -10.91 -12.20
C GLN A 36 28.53 -11.76 -12.69
N ASP A 37 28.56 -13.04 -12.34
CA ASP A 37 29.61 -13.99 -12.75
C ASP A 37 29.66 -14.13 -14.27
N CYS A 38 28.50 -14.31 -14.91
CA CYS A 38 28.43 -14.37 -16.38
C CYS A 38 28.95 -13.09 -17.05
N PHE A 39 28.60 -11.92 -16.51
CA PHE A 39 29.09 -10.65 -17.04
C PHE A 39 30.59 -10.49 -16.82
N PHE A 40 31.12 -10.94 -15.68
CA PHE A 40 32.55 -10.91 -15.39
C PHE A 40 33.35 -11.76 -16.38
N GLU A 41 32.86 -12.96 -16.70
CA GLU A 41 33.50 -13.87 -17.66
C GLU A 41 33.40 -13.38 -19.10
N THR A 42 32.23 -12.88 -19.50
CA THR A 42 31.94 -12.58 -20.91
C THR A 42 32.16 -11.12 -21.30
N GLN A 43 32.10 -10.22 -20.33
CA GLN A 43 32.02 -8.76 -20.48
C GLN A 43 30.96 -8.29 -21.50
N ASP A 44 29.98 -9.14 -21.80
CA ASP A 44 28.91 -8.89 -22.77
C ASP A 44 27.58 -9.45 -22.26
N TRP A 45 26.72 -8.55 -21.77
CA TRP A 45 25.41 -8.90 -21.25
C TRP A 45 24.50 -9.61 -22.27
N ARG A 46 24.76 -9.48 -23.58
CA ARG A 46 24.00 -10.18 -24.63
C ARG A 46 24.25 -11.69 -24.59
N LYS A 47 25.37 -12.15 -24.01
CA LYS A 47 25.68 -13.57 -23.82
C LYS A 47 25.05 -14.15 -22.54
N CYS A 48 24.60 -13.29 -21.62
CA CYS A 48 24.04 -13.67 -20.31
C CYS A 48 22.51 -13.68 -20.26
N GLN A 49 21.82 -13.76 -21.40
CA GLN A 49 20.36 -13.69 -21.48
C GLN A 49 19.66 -14.76 -20.62
N THR A 50 20.25 -15.95 -20.52
CA THR A 50 19.69 -17.04 -19.71
C THR A 50 19.68 -16.69 -18.22
N GLN A 51 20.79 -16.18 -17.68
CA GLN A 51 20.92 -15.77 -16.29
C GLN A 51 20.00 -14.58 -15.99
N ILE A 52 19.98 -13.59 -16.89
CA ILE A 52 19.11 -12.41 -16.77
C ILE A 52 17.63 -12.83 -16.73
N LYS A 53 17.21 -13.75 -17.62
CA LYS A 53 15.84 -14.25 -17.66
C LYS A 53 15.45 -14.93 -16.35
N LYS A 54 16.28 -15.83 -15.83
CA LYS A 54 16.02 -16.51 -14.55
C LYS A 54 15.90 -15.53 -13.38
N PHE A 55 16.82 -14.57 -13.28
CA PHE A 55 16.77 -13.54 -12.24
C PHE A 55 15.50 -12.69 -12.36
N LYS A 56 15.14 -12.28 -13.58
CA LYS A 56 13.92 -11.52 -13.84
C LYS A 56 12.65 -12.30 -13.43
N GLU A 57 12.55 -13.56 -13.80
CA GLU A 57 11.43 -14.43 -13.42
C GLU A 57 11.31 -14.58 -11.89
N CYS A 58 12.43 -14.76 -11.18
CA CYS A 58 12.43 -14.78 -9.72
C CYS A 58 11.92 -13.47 -9.12
N MET A 59 12.45 -12.33 -9.59
CA MET A 59 12.02 -11.02 -9.13
C MET A 59 10.54 -10.74 -9.46
N ASP A 60 10.03 -11.26 -10.58
CA ASP A 60 8.61 -11.18 -10.93
C ASP A 60 7.72 -11.98 -9.98
N VAL A 61 8.15 -13.16 -9.54
CA VAL A 61 7.46 -13.93 -8.49
C VAL A 61 7.43 -13.15 -7.18
N TYR A 62 8.57 -12.59 -6.76
CA TYR A 62 8.61 -11.75 -5.54
C TYR A 62 7.69 -10.54 -5.66
N ARG A 63 7.73 -9.82 -6.79
CA ARG A 63 6.81 -8.70 -7.07
C ARG A 63 5.34 -9.12 -7.00
N LYS A 64 4.96 -10.24 -7.64
CA LYS A 64 3.60 -10.77 -7.59
C LYS A 64 3.18 -11.12 -6.16
N LYS A 65 4.05 -11.77 -5.40
CA LYS A 65 3.80 -12.11 -4.00
C LYS A 65 3.63 -10.86 -3.12
N GLN A 66 4.38 -9.78 -3.38
CA GLN A 66 4.16 -8.51 -2.70
C GLN A 66 2.78 -7.92 -3.03
N VAL A 67 2.38 -7.97 -4.31
CA VAL A 67 1.05 -7.49 -4.74
C VAL A 67 -0.07 -8.34 -4.14
N GLU A 68 0.05 -9.67 -4.11
CA GLU A 68 -0.95 -10.57 -3.52
C GLU A 68 -1.10 -10.37 -2.00
N ASN A 69 -0.01 -10.14 -1.28
CA ASN A 69 -0.05 -9.81 0.15
C ASN A 69 -0.64 -8.43 0.46
N LEU A 70 -0.77 -7.57 -0.55
CA LEU A 70 -1.33 -6.21 -0.44
C LEU A 70 -2.71 -6.08 -1.12
N SER A 71 -3.09 -7.00 -2.02
CA SER A 71 -4.33 -6.91 -2.79
C SER A 71 -5.48 -7.57 -2.04
N MET A 72 -6.41 -6.76 -1.53
CA MET A 72 -7.70 -7.28 -1.09
C MET A 72 -8.41 -7.97 -2.26
N GLY A 73 -8.84 -9.22 -2.07
CA GLY A 73 -9.65 -9.91 -3.08
C GLY A 73 -10.97 -9.18 -3.37
N GLN A 74 -11.50 -9.34 -4.58
CA GLN A 74 -12.69 -8.61 -5.05
C GLN A 74 -13.89 -8.70 -4.08
N GLY A 75 -14.18 -9.89 -3.54
CA GLY A 75 -15.26 -10.05 -2.56
C GLY A 75 -15.04 -9.27 -1.27
N LYS A 76 -13.78 -9.16 -0.81
CA LYS A 76 -13.43 -8.38 0.37
C LYS A 76 -13.52 -6.88 0.09
N ILE A 77 -13.09 -6.43 -1.09
CA ILE A 77 -13.30 -5.04 -1.54
C ILE A 77 -14.78 -4.70 -1.50
N ALA A 78 -15.63 -5.52 -2.14
CA ALA A 78 -17.07 -5.30 -2.18
C ALA A 78 -17.69 -5.21 -0.78
N SER A 79 -17.35 -6.15 0.12
CA SER A 79 -17.82 -6.15 1.51
C SER A 79 -17.37 -4.90 2.28
N GLN A 80 -16.08 -4.53 2.21
CA GLN A 80 -15.56 -3.36 2.93
C GLN A 80 -16.11 -2.04 2.39
N CYS A 81 -16.30 -1.91 1.07
CA CYS A 81 -16.98 -0.77 0.46
C CYS A 81 -18.45 -0.68 0.89
N ALA A 82 -19.15 -1.81 1.00
CA ALA A 82 -20.52 -1.84 1.49
C ALA A 82 -20.60 -1.39 2.96
N HIS A 83 -19.69 -1.86 3.82
CA HIS A 83 -19.58 -1.38 5.20
C HIS A 83 -19.33 0.13 5.27
N ALA A 84 -18.35 0.63 4.50
CA ALA A 84 -18.04 2.05 4.43
C ALA A 84 -19.26 2.89 4.02
N ALA A 85 -19.99 2.46 2.98
CA ALA A 85 -21.17 3.17 2.49
C ALA A 85 -22.29 3.24 3.54
N LEU A 86 -22.59 2.11 4.20
CA LEU A 86 -23.63 2.05 5.24
C LEU A 86 -23.25 2.93 6.44
N GLU A 87 -22.01 2.81 6.92
CA GLU A 87 -21.54 3.59 8.07
C GLU A 87 -21.49 5.09 7.75
N CYS A 88 -21.07 5.48 6.55
CA CYS A 88 -21.12 6.88 6.10
C CYS A 88 -22.55 7.42 6.12
N TYR A 89 -23.51 6.67 5.57
CA TYR A 89 -24.91 7.08 5.58
C TYR A 89 -25.46 7.21 7.01
N LEU A 90 -25.22 6.22 7.87
CA LEU A 90 -25.66 6.25 9.26
C LEU A 90 -25.03 7.42 10.01
N LYS A 91 -23.73 7.64 9.85
CA LYS A 91 -23.01 8.75 10.48
C LYS A 91 -23.52 10.10 9.99
N ALA A 92 -23.72 10.26 8.69
CA ALA A 92 -24.24 11.49 8.11
C ALA A 92 -25.70 11.77 8.47
N SER A 93 -26.48 10.72 8.79
CA SER A 93 -27.90 10.84 9.16
C SER A 93 -28.12 11.08 10.66
N LYS A 94 -27.08 10.99 11.49
CA LYS A 94 -27.15 11.27 12.93
C LYS A 94 -27.22 12.78 13.18
N GLY A 95 -28.05 13.18 14.14
CA GLY A 95 -28.18 14.58 14.57
C GLY A 95 -29.59 14.86 15.11
N PHE A 96 -29.71 15.89 15.96
CA PHE A 96 -31.01 16.34 16.49
C PHE A 96 -31.92 16.85 15.37
N PHE A 97 -31.36 17.60 14.42
CA PHE A 97 -32.00 17.95 13.17
C PHE A 97 -31.62 16.92 12.12
N LYS A 98 -32.60 16.24 11.51
CA LYS A 98 -32.35 15.25 10.45
C LYS A 98 -31.81 15.98 9.20
N PRO A 99 -30.55 15.77 8.80
CA PRO A 99 -29.99 16.47 7.66
C PRO A 99 -30.63 15.97 6.36
N LEU A 100 -30.94 16.90 5.45
CA LEU A 100 -31.59 16.58 4.17
C LEU A 100 -30.64 15.86 3.20
N GLY A 101 -29.33 16.14 3.28
CA GLY A 101 -28.31 15.65 2.35
C GLY A 101 -28.28 14.13 2.15
N PRO A 102 -28.16 13.31 3.21
CA PRO A 102 -28.17 11.85 3.09
C PRO A 102 -29.48 11.31 2.50
N LYS A 103 -30.62 11.93 2.83
CA LYS A 103 -31.92 11.55 2.27
C LYS A 103 -31.99 11.89 0.78
N LEU A 104 -31.53 13.07 0.37
CA LEU A 104 -31.45 13.44 -1.04
C LEU A 104 -30.57 12.47 -1.82
N TRP A 105 -29.40 12.11 -1.27
CA TRP A 105 -28.51 11.11 -1.88
C TRP A 105 -29.19 9.75 -2.09
N LEU A 106 -29.99 9.27 -1.12
CA LEU A 106 -30.80 8.05 -1.31
C LEU A 106 -31.82 8.22 -2.44
N MET A 107 -32.54 9.35 -2.47
CA MET A 107 -33.56 9.63 -3.50
C MET A 107 -32.97 9.76 -4.90
N THR A 108 -31.69 10.15 -5.02
CA THR A 108 -30.96 10.23 -6.29
C THR A 108 -30.29 8.90 -6.68
N GLY A 109 -30.74 7.77 -6.14
CA GLY A 109 -30.19 6.46 -6.49
C GLY A 109 -28.85 6.15 -5.85
N GLN A 110 -28.47 6.86 -4.78
CA GLN A 110 -27.33 6.58 -3.91
C GLN A 110 -26.00 6.32 -4.66
N PRO A 111 -25.54 7.23 -5.55
CA PRO A 111 -24.34 7.04 -6.35
C PRO A 111 -23.10 6.85 -5.48
N LYS A 112 -22.21 5.96 -5.90
CA LYS A 112 -20.94 5.62 -5.24
C LYS A 112 -19.86 5.51 -6.30
N ILE A 113 -18.70 6.13 -6.05
CA ILE A 113 -17.50 6.03 -6.89
C ILE A 113 -16.44 5.34 -6.04
N VAL A 114 -15.85 4.27 -6.58
CA VAL A 114 -14.81 3.51 -5.89
C VAL A 114 -13.46 3.86 -6.52
N LEU A 115 -12.59 4.42 -5.69
CA LEU A 115 -11.27 4.93 -6.08
C LEU A 115 -10.18 4.13 -5.36
N ARG A 116 -8.96 4.18 -5.90
CA ARG A 116 -7.79 3.51 -5.31
C ARG A 116 -6.72 4.49 -4.87
N VAL A 117 -6.11 4.18 -3.72
CA VAL A 117 -4.90 4.81 -3.18
C VAL A 117 -3.77 3.77 -3.10
N GLN A 118 -2.55 4.21 -2.84
CA GLN A 118 -1.38 3.31 -2.80
C GLN A 118 -0.98 2.90 -1.38
N SER A 119 -1.49 3.57 -0.33
CA SER A 119 -1.10 3.28 1.05
C SER A 119 -2.15 3.64 2.10
N GLU A 120 -2.05 3.03 3.29
CA GLU A 120 -2.84 3.39 4.48
C GLU A 120 -2.59 4.86 4.90
N THR A 121 -1.35 5.34 4.81
CA THR A 121 -1.00 6.72 5.15
C THR A 121 -1.71 7.73 4.25
N GLU A 122 -1.77 7.47 2.95
CA GLU A 122 -2.52 8.29 1.98
C GLU A 122 -4.02 8.28 2.31
N LEU A 123 -4.56 7.10 2.63
CA LEU A 123 -5.94 6.92 3.12
C LEU A 123 -6.26 7.81 4.33
N MET A 124 -5.37 7.84 5.32
CA MET A 124 -5.54 8.66 6.53
C MET A 124 -5.39 10.15 6.25
N SER A 125 -4.44 10.56 5.41
CA SER A 125 -4.29 11.94 4.98
C SER A 125 -5.52 12.46 4.23
N LEU A 126 -6.10 11.62 3.37
CA LEU A 126 -7.34 11.91 2.66
C LEU A 126 -8.52 12.05 3.62
N ALA A 127 -8.60 11.20 4.65
CA ALA A 127 -9.63 11.30 5.69
C ALA A 127 -9.58 12.63 6.43
N ASP A 128 -8.38 13.11 6.79
CA ASP A 128 -8.23 14.38 7.47
C ASP A 128 -8.54 15.57 6.56
N THR A 129 -8.16 15.50 5.29
CA THR A 129 -8.50 16.51 4.28
C THR A 129 -10.02 16.60 4.09
N ALA A 130 -10.71 15.46 3.95
CA ALA A 130 -12.16 15.40 3.83
C ALA A 130 -12.89 15.92 5.08
N LYS A 131 -12.40 15.59 6.29
CA LYS A 131 -12.96 16.15 7.54
C LYS A 131 -12.80 17.66 7.60
N LYS A 132 -11.63 18.20 7.25
CA LYS A 132 -11.38 19.65 7.19
C LYS A 132 -12.27 20.34 6.17
N ALA A 133 -12.53 19.67 5.06
CA ALA A 133 -13.50 20.10 4.06
C ALA A 133 -14.95 19.93 4.51
N GLY A 134 -15.22 19.51 5.75
CA GLY A 134 -16.56 19.37 6.34
C GLY A 134 -17.38 18.20 5.78
N LEU A 135 -16.72 17.17 5.25
CA LEU A 135 -17.36 15.95 4.76
C LEU A 135 -17.41 14.87 5.85
N THR A 136 -18.47 14.07 5.84
CA THR A 136 -18.55 12.86 6.67
C THR A 136 -17.51 11.86 6.19
N THR A 137 -16.71 11.32 7.11
CA THR A 137 -15.73 10.27 6.80
C THR A 137 -15.87 9.07 7.73
N VAL A 138 -15.64 7.87 7.19
CA VAL A 138 -15.58 6.62 7.96
C VAL A 138 -14.39 5.80 7.49
N ALA A 139 -13.52 5.40 8.41
CA ALA A 139 -12.39 4.51 8.13
C ALA A 139 -12.74 3.09 8.56
N ILE A 140 -12.75 2.16 7.61
CA ILE A 140 -13.03 0.75 7.84
C ILE A 140 -11.73 0.01 8.08
N ARG A 141 -11.66 -0.65 9.24
CA ARG A 141 -10.51 -1.43 9.68
C ARG A 141 -10.73 -2.90 9.40
N ASP A 142 -9.70 -3.57 8.89
CA ASP A 142 -9.76 -5.01 8.77
C ASP A 142 -9.66 -5.67 10.14
N ALA A 143 -10.54 -6.63 10.41
CA ALA A 143 -10.57 -7.37 11.67
C ALA A 143 -9.42 -8.39 11.82
N GLY A 144 -8.42 -8.35 10.92
CA GLY A 144 -7.24 -9.22 10.99
C GLY A 144 -7.48 -10.67 10.58
N ARG A 145 -8.54 -10.95 9.80
CA ARG A 145 -8.78 -12.29 9.20
C ARG A 145 -8.08 -12.49 7.86
N THR A 146 -7.21 -11.55 7.46
CA THR A 146 -6.39 -11.62 6.25
C THR A 146 -4.94 -11.24 6.52
N GLN A 147 -4.08 -11.27 5.49
CA GLN A 147 -2.63 -11.04 5.55
C GLN A 147 -2.19 -9.61 5.97
N LEU A 148 -3.13 -8.68 6.17
CA LEU A 148 -2.85 -7.34 6.69
C LEU A 148 -2.74 -7.34 8.23
N LYS A 149 -1.95 -6.42 8.79
CA LYS A 149 -1.85 -6.26 10.24
C LYS A 149 -3.26 -5.98 10.82
N PRO A 150 -3.65 -6.65 11.93
CA PRO A 150 -4.92 -6.37 12.58
C PRO A 150 -5.08 -4.88 12.88
N GLY A 151 -6.23 -4.31 12.52
CA GLY A 151 -6.54 -2.89 12.73
C GLY A 151 -6.10 -1.95 11.60
N THR A 152 -5.43 -2.44 10.56
CA THR A 152 -5.12 -1.65 9.35
C THR A 152 -6.40 -1.09 8.71
N VAL A 153 -6.39 0.20 8.40
CA VAL A 153 -7.45 0.85 7.62
C VAL A 153 -7.33 0.42 6.18
N THR A 154 -8.42 -0.14 5.64
CA THR A 154 -8.45 -0.70 4.29
C THR A 154 -9.32 0.09 3.32
N VAL A 155 -10.38 0.73 3.83
CA VAL A 155 -11.30 1.53 3.04
C VAL A 155 -11.65 2.80 3.82
N LEU A 156 -11.78 3.92 3.11
CA LEU A 156 -12.34 5.17 3.63
C LEU A 156 -13.61 5.49 2.84
N GLY A 157 -14.72 5.61 3.55
CA GLY A 157 -15.92 6.24 3.04
C GLY A 157 -15.84 7.76 3.21
N ILE A 158 -16.21 8.50 2.18
CA ILE A 158 -16.35 9.96 2.19
C ILE A 158 -17.76 10.30 1.69
N GLY A 159 -18.45 11.19 2.40
CA GLY A 159 -19.82 11.60 2.11
C GLY A 159 -20.87 10.77 2.87
N PRO A 160 -22.13 10.74 2.40
CA PRO A 160 -22.64 11.43 1.21
C PRO A 160 -22.49 12.97 1.31
N GLY A 161 -22.28 13.64 0.18
CA GLY A 161 -22.01 15.08 0.11
C GLY A 161 -22.21 15.63 -1.31
N ALA A 162 -22.17 16.95 -1.45
CA ALA A 162 -22.23 17.61 -2.74
C ALA A 162 -21.03 17.21 -3.62
N ALA A 163 -21.26 16.98 -4.91
CA ALA A 163 -20.26 16.42 -5.83
C ALA A 163 -18.99 17.28 -5.89
N ASP A 164 -19.14 18.60 -6.03
CA ASP A 164 -18.06 19.58 -6.01
C ASP A 164 -17.19 19.50 -4.74
N ARG A 165 -17.81 19.32 -3.56
CA ARG A 165 -17.07 19.18 -2.30
C ARG A 165 -16.32 17.85 -2.24
N VAL A 166 -16.93 16.75 -2.68
CA VAL A 166 -16.26 15.44 -2.72
C VAL A 166 -15.09 15.47 -3.71
N ASP A 167 -15.31 15.99 -4.91
CA ASP A 167 -14.32 16.07 -5.98
C ASP A 167 -13.13 16.97 -5.63
N SER A 168 -13.34 18.02 -4.83
CA SER A 168 -12.24 18.85 -4.32
C SER A 168 -11.21 18.06 -3.50
N VAL A 169 -11.60 16.89 -2.99
CA VAL A 169 -10.74 15.99 -2.21
C VAL A 169 -10.32 14.76 -3.01
N THR A 170 -11.15 14.24 -3.92
CA THR A 170 -10.94 12.92 -4.54
C THR A 170 -10.64 12.91 -6.04
N SER A 171 -10.78 14.04 -6.75
CA SER A 171 -10.69 14.09 -8.22
C SER A 171 -9.35 13.64 -8.83
N HIS A 172 -8.27 13.70 -8.07
CA HIS A 172 -6.93 13.29 -8.51
C HIS A 172 -6.69 11.77 -8.39
N LEU A 173 -7.60 11.04 -7.74
CA LEU A 173 -7.47 9.60 -7.52
C LEU A 173 -7.96 8.81 -8.74
N LYS A 174 -7.44 7.60 -8.89
CA LYS A 174 -7.81 6.70 -9.99
C LYS A 174 -8.99 5.83 -9.59
N LEU A 175 -9.83 5.47 -10.56
CA LEU A 175 -10.84 4.41 -10.38
C LEU A 175 -10.16 3.09 -10.01
N LEU A 176 -10.83 2.32 -9.14
CA LEU A 176 -10.38 1.00 -8.68
C LEU A 176 -10.49 -0.06 -9.79
#